data_AF-A0A6J8EB95-F1
#
_entry.id   AF-A0A6J8EB95-F1
#
_cell.length_a   1.000
_cell.length_b   1.000
_cell.length_c   1.000
_cell.angle_alpha   90.00
_cell.angle_beta   90.00
_cell.angle_gamma   90.00
#
_symmetry.space_group_name_H-M   'P 1'
#
loop_
_entity.id
_entity.type
_entity.pdbx_description
1 polymer ?
#
loop_
_entity_poly.entity_id
_entity_poly.type
_entity_poly.pdbx_seq_one_letter_code
_entity_poly.pdbx_strand_id
1 'polypeptide(L)'
;MVPNKTVGPSHYLTFLGIELDTVEQEARLPSDKLSKCIELIQEFLRRKKVTLREIQSLCGLLNFACQVVLPGRAFLRRLYEITKTLRKPHHTVKLTRGCKDDLLVWKSFLEHFNGKCFFIDERMVSNDVFQLYTDASGTYGYGAVFGKSWFYGEWNEQWLSQNITVKELFPIVLAIEVWGNQMANRSICFNCDNEALVHVLNKQSSTEKM
;
A
#
# COMPACT_ATOMS: atom_id res chain seq x y z
N MET A 1 37.44 -9.78 -6.22
CA MET A 1 36.47 -8.73 -5.84
C MET A 1 36.68 -7.54 -6.75
N VAL A 2 35.61 -6.91 -7.25
CA VAL A 2 35.69 -5.78 -8.19
C VAL A 2 35.79 -4.48 -7.39
N PRO A 3 36.89 -3.70 -7.45
CA PRO A 3 37.15 -2.55 -6.58
C PRO A 3 36.09 -1.44 -6.67
N ASN A 4 35.43 -1.29 -7.82
CA ASN A 4 34.41 -0.27 -8.08
C ASN A 4 33.02 -0.60 -7.52
N LYS A 5 32.86 -1.67 -6.74
CA LYS A 5 31.59 -2.06 -6.09
C LYS A 5 31.67 -2.08 -4.57
N THR A 6 32.82 -1.75 -4.00
CA THR A 6 33.03 -1.67 -2.55
C THR A 6 33.00 -0.23 -2.11
N VAL A 7 32.05 0.09 -1.24
CA VAL A 7 31.92 1.40 -0.59
C VAL A 7 32.48 1.25 0.82
N GLY A 8 33.28 2.22 1.27
CA GLY A 8 33.73 2.26 2.66
C GLY A 8 32.56 2.50 3.63
N PRO A 9 32.81 2.51 4.95
CA PRO A 9 31.79 2.89 5.93
C PRO A 9 31.16 4.24 5.56
N SER A 10 29.84 4.24 5.36
CA SER A 10 29.08 5.40 4.94
C SER A 10 27.68 5.32 5.54
N HIS A 11 27.13 6.48 5.89
CA HIS A 11 25.74 6.58 6.34
C HIS A 11 24.72 6.48 5.19
N TYR A 12 25.20 6.61 3.95
CA TYR A 12 24.44 6.57 2.72
C TYR A 12 25.01 5.49 1.80
N LEU A 13 24.17 4.54 1.38
CA LEU A 13 24.58 3.43 0.52
C LEU A 13 23.48 3.04 -0.45
N THR A 14 23.81 2.87 -1.72
CA THR A 14 22.92 2.17 -2.66
C THR A 14 23.19 0.68 -2.63
N PHE A 15 22.21 -0.10 -2.16
CA PHE A 15 22.28 -1.56 -2.11
C PHE A 15 21.09 -2.18 -2.85
N LEU A 16 21.37 -3.13 -3.75
CA LEU A 16 20.36 -3.75 -4.64
C LEU A 16 19.47 -2.74 -5.39
N GLY A 17 19.98 -1.52 -5.60
CA GLY A 17 19.28 -0.46 -6.28
C GLY A 17 18.24 0.29 -5.44
N ILE A 18 18.33 0.18 -4.11
CA ILE A 18 17.64 0.99 -3.09
C ILE A 18 18.68 1.86 -2.38
N GLU A 19 18.37 3.12 -2.11
CA GLU A 19 19.18 3.98 -1.26
C GLU A 19 18.83 3.74 0.21
N LEU A 20 19.85 3.47 1.02
CA LEU A 20 19.76 3.31 2.46
C LEU A 20 20.39 4.55 3.10
N ASP A 21 19.63 5.17 4.00
CA ASP A 21 20.01 6.36 4.74
C ASP A 21 19.88 6.08 6.24
N THR A 22 21.02 5.88 6.91
CA THR A 22 21.04 5.54 8.34
C THR A 22 20.89 6.75 9.25
N VAL A 23 21.05 7.97 8.72
CA VAL A 23 20.86 9.21 9.49
C VAL A 23 19.36 9.48 9.62
N GLU A 24 18.65 9.44 8.49
CA GLU A 24 17.19 9.62 8.47
C GLU A 24 16.43 8.33 8.83
N GLN A 25 17.13 7.19 8.91
CA GLN A 25 16.53 5.86 9.10
C GLN A 25 15.47 5.56 8.04
N GLU A 26 15.87 5.72 6.79
CA GLU A 26 14.99 5.54 5.63
C GLU A 26 15.60 4.58 4.61
N ALA A 27 14.73 3.90 3.87
CA ALA A 27 15.11 3.34 2.58
C ALA A 27 14.18 3.88 1.50
N ARG A 28 14.78 4.29 0.38
CA ARG A 28 14.08 4.97 -0.69
C ARG A 28 14.53 4.47 -2.06
N LEU A 29 13.65 4.61 -3.04
CA LEU A 29 14.05 4.52 -4.43
C LEU A 29 15.02 5.66 -4.75
N PRO A 30 16.13 5.35 -5.45
CA PRO A 30 16.96 6.37 -6.10
C PRO A 30 16.12 7.36 -6.92
N SER A 31 16.53 8.62 -6.90
CA SER A 31 15.76 9.74 -7.51
C SER A 31 15.50 9.55 -9.01
N ASP A 32 16.45 8.97 -9.75
CA ASP A 32 16.33 8.64 -11.17
C ASP A 32 15.25 7.58 -11.41
N LYS A 33 15.22 6.53 -10.58
CA LYS A 33 14.21 5.47 -10.65
C LYS A 33 12.84 5.98 -10.24
N LEU A 34 12.77 6.80 -9.20
CA LEU A 34 11.52 7.43 -8.75
C LEU A 34 10.91 8.28 -9.87
N SER A 35 11.71 9.15 -10.48
CA SER A 35 11.28 10.01 -11.57
C SER A 35 10.77 9.19 -12.75
N LYS A 36 11.51 8.15 -13.15
CA LYS A 36 11.11 7.23 -14.21
C LYS A 36 9.79 6.50 -13.91
N CYS A 37 9.56 6.09 -12.66
CA CYS A 37 8.27 5.50 -12.24
C CYS A 37 7.13 6.50 -12.43
N ILE A 38 7.29 7.72 -11.92
CA ILE A 38 6.26 8.76 -11.96
C ILE A 38 5.94 9.14 -13.41
N GLU A 39 6.96 9.33 -14.25
CA GLU A 39 6.78 9.65 -15.68
C GLU A 39 6.00 8.55 -16.41
N LEU A 40 6.37 7.28 -16.20
CA LEU A 40 5.69 6.16 -16.85
C LEU A 40 4.23 6.04 -16.39
N ILE A 41 3.95 6.25 -15.10
CA ILE A 41 2.57 6.31 -14.59
C ILE A 41 1.79 7.43 -15.26
N GLN A 42 2.37 8.64 -15.35
CA GLN A 42 1.72 9.78 -15.98
C GLN A 42 1.41 9.52 -17.46
N GLU A 43 2.32 8.86 -18.19
CA GLU A 43 2.08 8.44 -19.56
C GLU A 43 0.88 7.48 -19.66
N PHE A 44 0.83 6.46 -18.81
CA PHE A 44 -0.27 5.49 -18.76
C PHE A 44 -1.61 6.16 -18.44
N LEU A 45 -1.63 7.12 -17.50
CA LEU A 45 -2.83 7.87 -17.13
C LEU A 45 -3.40 8.66 -18.31
N ARG A 46 -2.54 9.20 -19.19
CA ARG A 46 -2.96 9.92 -20.41
C ARG A 46 -3.48 8.99 -21.51
N ARG A 47 -3.00 7.75 -21.56
CA ARG A 47 -3.36 6.79 -22.60
C ARG A 47 -4.69 6.08 -22.31
N LYS A 48 -5.36 5.64 -23.39
CA LYS A 48 -6.56 4.79 -23.31
C LYS A 48 -6.24 3.32 -23.51
N LYS A 49 -5.24 3.03 -24.36
CA LYS A 49 -4.79 1.67 -24.69
C LYS A 49 -3.28 1.56 -24.53
N VAL A 50 -2.85 0.40 -24.10
CA VAL A 50 -1.44 0.03 -23.89
C VAL A 50 -1.26 -1.41 -24.32
N THR A 51 -0.04 -1.76 -24.71
CA THR A 51 0.37 -3.12 -25.08
C THR A 51 0.62 -3.97 -23.84
N LEU A 52 0.58 -5.29 -24.01
CA LEU A 52 0.95 -6.25 -22.97
C LEU A 52 2.38 -5.98 -22.46
N ARG A 53 3.33 -5.74 -23.38
CA ARG A 53 4.73 -5.46 -23.03
C ARG A 53 4.87 -4.22 -22.15
N GLU A 54 4.14 -3.15 -22.48
CA GLU A 54 4.14 -1.91 -21.70
C GLU A 54 3.61 -2.16 -20.29
N ILE A 55 2.45 -2.82 -20.14
CA ILE A 55 1.89 -3.10 -18.80
C ILE A 55 2.83 -3.98 -17.98
N GLN A 56 3.40 -5.03 -18.57
CA GLN A 56 4.35 -5.91 -17.88
C GLN A 56 5.58 -5.13 -17.41
N SER A 57 6.09 -4.21 -18.23
CA SER A 57 7.20 -3.34 -17.84
C SER A 57 6.83 -2.43 -16.66
N LEU A 58 5.64 -1.83 -16.69
CA LEU A 58 5.13 -1.01 -15.58
C LEU A 58 4.96 -1.84 -14.31
N CYS A 59 4.31 -3.01 -14.39
CA CYS A 59 4.14 -3.91 -13.25
C CYS A 59 5.49 -4.34 -12.64
N GLY A 60 6.49 -4.65 -13.48
CA GLY A 60 7.83 -4.98 -13.00
C GLY A 60 8.49 -3.84 -12.24
N LEU A 61 8.35 -2.61 -12.75
CA LEU A 61 8.87 -1.40 -12.11
C LEU A 61 8.18 -1.10 -10.77
N LEU A 62 6.85 -1.16 -10.73
CA LEU A 62 6.09 -0.93 -9.50
C LEU A 62 6.31 -2.06 -8.48
N ASN A 63 6.44 -3.31 -8.93
CA ASN A 63 6.78 -4.42 -8.06
C ASN A 63 8.18 -4.26 -7.44
N PHE A 64 9.14 -3.67 -8.16
CA PHE A 64 10.42 -3.28 -7.58
C PHE A 64 10.25 -2.18 -6.51
N ALA A 65 9.39 -1.19 -6.77
CA ALA A 65 9.07 -0.12 -5.83
C ALA A 65 8.41 -0.63 -4.53
N CYS A 66 7.69 -1.76 -4.57
CA CYS A 66 7.10 -2.40 -3.38
C CYS A 66 8.11 -2.77 -2.28
N GLN A 67 9.43 -2.75 -2.55
CA GLN A 67 10.46 -2.96 -1.52
C GLN A 67 10.55 -1.81 -0.51
N VAL A 68 10.18 -0.59 -0.92
CA VAL A 68 10.16 0.61 -0.06
C VAL A 68 8.78 1.24 0.06
N VAL A 69 7.87 0.90 -0.86
CA VAL A 69 6.44 1.24 -0.80
C VAL A 69 5.64 -0.01 -0.44
N LEU A 70 5.70 -0.39 0.83
CA LEU A 70 5.06 -1.61 1.34
C LEU A 70 3.56 -1.75 0.98
N PRO A 71 2.69 -0.72 1.09
CA PRO A 71 1.27 -0.87 0.76
C PRO A 71 1.00 -0.96 -0.75
N GLY A 72 1.99 -0.71 -1.60
CA GLY A 72 1.81 -0.63 -3.06
C GLY A 72 1.35 -1.95 -3.70
N ARG A 73 1.68 -3.11 -3.12
CA ARG A 73 1.38 -4.43 -3.71
C ARG A 73 -0.12 -4.65 -3.93
N ALA A 74 -0.96 -4.15 -3.04
CA ALA A 74 -2.42 -4.27 -3.15
C ALA A 74 -2.96 -3.67 -4.47
N PHE A 75 -2.32 -2.62 -4.96
CA PHE A 75 -2.73 -1.85 -6.14
C PHE A 75 -2.13 -2.38 -7.45
N LEU A 76 -1.40 -3.51 -7.42
CA LEU A 76 -0.89 -4.17 -8.63
C LEU A 76 -1.88 -5.19 -9.21
N ARG A 77 -2.84 -5.66 -8.39
CA ARG A 77 -3.69 -6.78 -8.76
C ARG A 77 -4.47 -6.52 -10.05
N ARG A 78 -5.15 -5.37 -10.18
CA ARG A 78 -5.96 -5.08 -11.38
C ARG A 78 -5.08 -4.94 -12.63
N LEU A 79 -3.87 -4.43 -12.49
CA LEU A 79 -2.89 -4.38 -13.58
C LEU A 79 -2.48 -5.80 -14.02
N TYR A 80 -2.22 -6.73 -13.09
CA TYR A 80 -1.95 -8.12 -13.44
C TYR A 80 -3.17 -8.82 -14.07
N GLU A 81 -4.39 -8.58 -13.58
CA GLU A 81 -5.60 -9.18 -14.15
C GLU A 81 -5.81 -8.81 -15.62
N ILE A 82 -5.59 -7.54 -16.00
CA ILE A 82 -5.72 -7.15 -17.41
C ILE A 82 -4.66 -7.81 -18.30
N THR A 83 -3.46 -8.11 -17.78
CA THR A 83 -2.43 -8.82 -18.57
C THR A 83 -2.83 -10.25 -18.92
N LYS A 84 -3.59 -10.94 -18.05
CA LYS A 84 -4.04 -12.33 -18.27
C LYS A 84 -4.95 -12.47 -19.50
N THR A 85 -5.58 -11.38 -19.93
CA THR A 85 -6.46 -11.37 -21.10
C THR A 85 -5.70 -11.35 -22.43
N LEU A 86 -4.38 -11.12 -22.41
CA LEU A 86 -3.54 -10.93 -23.60
C LEU A 86 -2.52 -12.07 -23.74
N ARG A 87 -2.24 -12.49 -24.98
CA ARG A 87 -1.31 -13.60 -25.26
C ARG A 87 0.03 -13.18 -25.86
N LYS A 88 0.07 -12.10 -26.64
CA LYS A 88 1.29 -11.64 -27.34
C LYS A 88 1.73 -10.26 -26.86
N PRO A 89 3.05 -9.96 -26.84
CA PRO A 89 3.58 -8.70 -26.31
C PRO A 89 3.00 -7.42 -26.96
N HIS A 90 2.65 -7.47 -28.24
CA HIS A 90 2.13 -6.35 -29.02
C HIS A 90 0.60 -6.24 -28.98
N HIS A 91 -0.12 -7.19 -28.35
CA HIS A 91 -1.56 -7.05 -28.18
C HIS A 91 -1.87 -5.88 -27.23
N THR A 92 -2.91 -5.11 -27.55
CA THR A 92 -3.32 -3.96 -26.74
C THR A 92 -4.57 -4.25 -25.91
N VAL A 93 -4.64 -3.68 -24.72
CA VAL A 93 -5.85 -3.65 -23.87
C VAL A 93 -6.21 -2.21 -23.51
N LYS A 94 -7.49 -1.96 -23.26
CA LYS A 94 -7.97 -0.69 -22.74
C LYS A 94 -7.76 -0.66 -21.22
N LEU A 95 -7.16 0.42 -20.72
CA LEU A 95 -7.07 0.63 -19.27
C LEU A 95 -8.47 0.89 -18.70
N THR A 96 -8.87 0.10 -17.71
CA THR A 96 -10.13 0.31 -16.99
C THR A 96 -10.01 1.51 -16.06
N ARG A 97 -11.15 2.04 -15.60
CA ARG A 97 -11.18 3.11 -14.60
C ARG A 97 -10.43 2.68 -13.33
N GLY A 98 -10.71 1.48 -12.81
CA GLY A 98 -10.02 0.96 -11.63
C GLY A 98 -8.50 0.82 -11.80
N CYS A 99 -7.99 0.50 -13.00
CA CYS A 99 -6.55 0.52 -13.25
C CYS A 99 -5.99 1.95 -13.16
N LYS A 100 -6.71 2.96 -13.66
CA LYS A 100 -6.27 4.35 -13.53
C LYS A 100 -6.32 4.83 -12.08
N ASP A 101 -7.33 4.42 -11.33
CA ASP A 101 -7.44 4.74 -9.91
C ASP A 101 -6.26 4.12 -9.12
N ASP A 102 -5.87 2.87 -9.41
CA ASP A 102 -4.65 2.25 -8.83
C ASP A 102 -3.39 3.04 -9.18
N LEU A 103 -3.26 3.49 -10.43
CA LEU A 103 -2.12 4.26 -10.88
C LEU A 103 -2.04 5.64 -10.21
N LEU A 104 -3.18 6.26 -9.89
CA LEU A 104 -3.23 7.49 -9.10
C LEU A 104 -2.79 7.25 -7.66
N VAL A 105 -3.22 6.16 -7.03
CA VAL A 105 -2.74 5.77 -5.70
C VAL A 105 -1.23 5.52 -5.72
N TRP A 106 -0.73 4.80 -6.72
CA TRP A 106 0.70 4.57 -6.91
C TRP A 106 1.49 5.87 -7.07
N LYS A 107 0.98 6.82 -7.85
CA LYS A 107 1.58 8.15 -7.98
C LYS A 107 1.68 8.83 -6.61
N SER A 108 0.60 8.81 -5.83
CA SER A 108 0.58 9.39 -4.48
C SER A 108 1.58 8.71 -3.54
N PHE A 109 1.71 7.39 -3.59
CA PHE A 109 2.71 6.68 -2.80
C PHE A 109 4.15 7.04 -3.19
N LEU A 110 4.44 7.14 -4.48
CA LEU A 110 5.78 7.51 -4.93
C LEU A 110 6.13 8.96 -4.52
N GLU A 111 5.15 9.86 -4.55
CA GLU A 111 5.34 11.27 -4.18
C GLU A 111 5.45 11.50 -2.66
N HIS A 112 4.72 10.72 -1.84
CA HIS A 112 4.57 11.02 -0.41
C HIS A 112 5.02 9.91 0.54
N PHE A 113 5.32 8.70 0.05
CA PHE A 113 5.64 7.53 0.89
C PHE A 113 7.05 6.97 0.63
N ASN A 114 7.72 7.33 -0.47
CA ASN A 114 9.10 6.93 -0.71
C ASN A 114 10.03 7.45 0.40
N GLY A 115 10.76 6.56 1.08
CA GLY A 115 11.62 6.88 2.23
C GLY A 115 11.01 6.56 3.59
N LYS A 116 9.68 6.43 3.72
CA LYS A 116 9.04 6.42 5.05
C LYS A 116 9.09 5.10 5.82
N CYS A 117 9.39 3.97 5.18
CA CYS A 117 9.33 2.66 5.82
C CYS A 117 10.53 1.79 5.44
N PHE A 118 11.43 1.55 6.39
CA PHE A 118 12.38 0.44 6.28
C PHE A 118 12.92 -0.05 7.62
N PHE A 119 13.22 0.85 8.56
CA PHE A 119 13.68 0.48 9.89
C PHE A 119 12.49 0.33 10.84
N ILE A 120 11.61 -0.64 10.56
CA ILE A 120 10.64 -1.08 11.56
C ILE A 120 11.45 -1.88 12.57
N ASP A 121 11.71 -1.30 13.73
CA ASP A 121 12.45 -1.96 14.80
C ASP A 121 11.63 -3.17 15.28
N GLU A 122 12.05 -4.37 14.87
CA GLU A 122 11.46 -5.65 15.28
C GLU A 122 11.46 -5.83 16.82
N ARG A 123 12.24 -5.02 17.56
CA ARG A 123 12.29 -5.03 19.03
C ARG A 123 11.29 -4.09 19.70
N MET A 124 10.54 -3.27 18.96
CA MET A 124 9.44 -2.47 19.52
C MET A 124 8.21 -3.28 19.90
N VAL A 125 8.29 -4.63 19.83
CA VAL A 125 7.38 -5.57 20.52
C VAL A 125 7.64 -5.59 22.04
N SER A 126 8.15 -4.52 22.64
CA SER A 126 8.25 -4.35 24.08
C SER A 126 7.00 -3.66 24.61
N ASN A 127 6.24 -4.30 25.51
CA ASN A 127 5.22 -3.85 26.49
C ASN A 127 4.22 -2.69 26.20
N ASP A 128 4.48 -1.78 25.25
CA ASP A 128 3.70 -0.59 24.91
C ASP A 128 3.02 -0.73 23.53
N VAL A 129 2.61 -1.95 23.14
CA VAL A 129 1.80 -2.14 21.93
C VAL A 129 0.40 -1.60 22.19
N PHE A 130 0.07 -0.48 21.56
CA PHE A 130 -1.25 0.10 21.68
C PHE A 130 -2.27 -0.82 21.00
N GLN A 131 -3.36 -1.08 21.70
CA GLN A 131 -4.44 -1.91 21.19
C GLN A 131 -5.53 -1.01 20.60
N LEU A 132 -5.86 -1.27 19.33
CA LEU A 132 -7.05 -0.75 18.70
C LEU A 132 -8.05 -1.90 18.59
N TYR A 133 -9.26 -1.70 19.09
CA TYR A 133 -10.37 -2.62 18.91
C TYR A 133 -11.38 -1.97 17.98
N THR A 134 -11.80 -2.68 16.95
CA THR A 134 -12.82 -2.22 16.00
C THR A 134 -13.91 -3.26 15.90
N ASP A 135 -15.15 -2.79 15.83
CA ASP A 135 -16.32 -3.64 15.61
C ASP A 135 -17.29 -2.94 14.64
N ALA A 136 -17.95 -3.73 13.81
CA ALA A 136 -18.89 -3.23 12.83
C ALA A 136 -20.07 -4.20 12.69
N SER A 137 -21.27 -3.71 13.00
CA SER A 137 -22.51 -4.45 12.79
C SER A 137 -22.89 -4.45 11.32
N GLY A 138 -23.50 -5.54 10.85
CA GLY A 138 -24.00 -5.62 9.48
C GLY A 138 -25.11 -4.61 9.15
N THR A 139 -25.90 -4.16 10.13
CA THR A 139 -27.12 -3.36 9.88
C THR A 139 -27.22 -2.07 10.68
N TYR A 140 -26.51 -1.95 11.81
CA TYR A 140 -26.72 -0.81 12.72
C TYR A 140 -25.63 0.25 12.60
N GLY A 141 -24.37 -0.12 12.80
CA GLY A 141 -23.30 0.85 12.88
C GLY A 141 -21.94 0.23 13.12
N TYR A 142 -21.01 1.06 13.57
CA TYR A 142 -19.61 0.72 13.81
C TYR A 142 -19.09 1.43 15.05
N GLY A 143 -17.98 0.94 15.58
CA GLY A 143 -17.26 1.59 16.66
C GLY A 143 -15.80 1.20 16.69
N ALA A 144 -15.01 2.02 17.38
CA ALA A 144 -13.64 1.69 17.70
C ALA A 144 -13.24 2.22 19.07
N VAL A 145 -12.30 1.53 19.70
CA VAL A 145 -11.71 1.88 21.00
C VAL A 145 -10.19 1.86 20.88
N PHE A 146 -9.56 2.97 21.26
CA PHE A 146 -8.11 3.12 21.32
C PHE A 146 -7.69 3.70 22.67
N GLY A 147 -7.13 2.85 23.53
CA GLY A 147 -6.79 3.22 24.91
C GLY A 147 -8.03 3.65 25.70
N LYS A 148 -8.12 4.94 26.05
CA LYS A 148 -9.27 5.53 26.76
C LYS A 148 -10.25 6.27 25.85
N SER A 149 -9.92 6.38 24.56
CA SER A 149 -10.72 7.08 23.56
C SER A 149 -11.58 6.08 22.80
N TRP A 150 -12.78 6.48 22.45
CA TRP A 150 -13.71 5.65 21.67
C TRP A 150 -14.55 6.52 20.74
N PHE A 151 -15.02 5.93 19.65
CA PHE A 151 -16.05 6.54 18.80
C PHE A 151 -17.03 5.46 18.35
N TYR A 152 -18.20 5.91 17.94
CA TYR A 152 -19.23 5.09 17.33
C TYR A 152 -20.03 5.90 16.32
N GLY A 153 -20.71 5.22 15.42
CA GLY A 153 -21.61 5.84 14.45
C GLY A 153 -22.56 4.82 13.85
N GLU A 154 -23.63 5.32 13.23
CA GLU A 154 -24.63 4.50 12.54
C GLU A 154 -24.36 4.45 11.04
N TRP A 155 -24.79 3.35 10.41
CA TRP A 155 -24.73 3.24 8.97
C TRP A 155 -25.81 4.09 8.31
N ASN A 156 -25.41 4.82 7.27
CA ASN A 156 -26.39 5.36 6.33
C ASN A 156 -26.91 4.25 5.38
N GLU A 157 -28.00 4.52 4.67
CA GLU A 157 -28.66 3.55 3.78
C GLU A 157 -27.71 2.97 2.71
N GLN A 158 -26.70 3.72 2.26
CA GLN A 158 -25.76 3.28 1.23
C GLN A 158 -24.81 2.20 1.76
N TRP A 159 -24.49 2.23 3.05
CA TRP A 159 -23.62 1.24 3.68
C TRP A 159 -24.34 -0.07 3.94
N LEU A 160 -25.67 -0.07 4.13
CA LEU A 160 -26.43 -1.29 4.45
C LEU A 160 -26.25 -2.41 3.40
N SER A 161 -26.10 -2.06 2.12
CA SER A 161 -25.89 -3.02 1.03
C SER A 161 -24.43 -3.51 0.85
N GLN A 162 -23.47 -2.93 1.58
CA GLN A 162 -22.05 -3.29 1.45
C GLN A 162 -21.73 -4.62 2.12
N ASN A 163 -20.71 -5.30 1.59
CA ASN A 163 -20.15 -6.52 2.18
C ASN A 163 -19.65 -6.24 3.59
N ILE A 164 -19.85 -7.20 4.49
CA ILE A 164 -19.43 -7.09 5.90
C ILE A 164 -17.93 -6.78 6.05
N THR A 165 -17.08 -7.36 5.19
CA THR A 165 -15.63 -7.11 5.17
C THR A 165 -15.30 -5.63 4.91
N VAL A 166 -16.09 -4.96 4.06
CA VAL A 166 -15.92 -3.52 3.77
C VAL A 166 -16.41 -2.67 4.93
N LYS A 167 -17.52 -3.08 5.57
CA LYS A 167 -18.05 -2.42 6.77
C LYS A 167 -17.08 -2.48 7.94
N GLU A 168 -16.37 -3.59 8.10
CA GLU A 168 -15.38 -3.75 9.17
C GLU A 168 -14.04 -3.07 8.88
N LEU A 169 -13.68 -2.88 7.61
CA LEU A 169 -12.53 -2.06 7.26
C LEU A 169 -12.77 -0.57 7.58
N PHE A 170 -14.01 -0.11 7.49
CA PHE A 170 -14.36 1.29 7.70
C PHE A 170 -13.93 1.84 9.09
N PRO A 171 -14.29 1.23 10.24
CA PRO A 171 -13.84 1.72 11.55
C PRO A 171 -12.33 1.69 11.72
N ILE A 172 -11.62 0.77 11.07
CA ILE A 172 -10.15 0.76 11.07
C ILE A 172 -9.60 2.01 10.37
N VAL A 173 -10.11 2.32 9.17
CA VAL A 173 -9.69 3.51 8.42
C VAL A 173 -10.04 4.78 9.17
N LEU A 174 -11.25 4.85 9.74
CA LEU A 174 -11.68 5.99 10.53
C LEU A 174 -10.84 6.18 11.79
N ALA A 175 -10.44 5.08 12.46
CA ALA A 175 -9.55 5.15 13.62
C ALA A 175 -8.16 5.70 13.25
N ILE A 176 -7.64 5.35 12.08
CA ILE A 176 -6.39 5.91 11.57
C ILE A 176 -6.56 7.41 11.27
N GLU A 177 -7.71 7.84 10.74
CA GLU A 177 -7.96 9.26 10.49
C GLU A 177 -8.06 10.07 11.78
N VAL A 178 -8.79 9.56 12.78
CA VAL A 178 -9.05 10.26 14.05
C VAL A 178 -7.82 10.25 14.97
N TRP A 179 -7.12 9.11 15.05
CA TRP A 179 -6.03 8.91 16.00
C TRP A 179 -4.65 8.76 15.36
N GLY A 180 -4.52 8.83 14.03
CA GLY A 180 -3.27 8.59 13.29
C GLY A 180 -2.07 9.38 13.79
N ASN A 181 -2.28 10.62 14.23
CA ASN A 181 -1.21 11.44 14.82
C ASN A 181 -0.69 10.87 16.15
N GLN A 182 -1.54 10.23 16.95
CA GLN A 182 -1.17 9.54 18.19
C GLN A 182 -0.53 8.17 17.93
N MET A 183 -0.78 7.63 16.74
CA MET A 183 -0.29 6.33 16.26
C MET A 183 1.09 6.41 15.59
N ALA A 184 1.52 7.61 15.20
CA ALA A 184 2.76 7.83 14.48
C ALA A 184 3.97 7.27 15.24
N ASN A 185 4.83 6.54 14.51
CA ASN A 185 6.06 5.90 15.02
C ASN A 185 5.84 4.95 16.21
N ARG A 186 4.66 4.33 16.31
CA ARG A 186 4.32 3.35 17.34
C ARG A 186 3.80 2.05 16.72
N SER A 187 4.01 0.95 17.44
CA SER A 187 3.43 -0.34 17.08
C SER A 187 1.99 -0.44 17.57
N ILE A 188 1.08 -0.81 16.67
CA ILE A 188 -0.35 -0.92 16.96
C ILE A 188 -0.85 -2.29 16.58
N CYS A 189 -1.56 -2.92 17.50
CA CYS A 189 -2.28 -4.16 17.26
C CYS A 189 -3.74 -3.83 16.94
N PHE A 190 -4.13 -4.15 15.71
CA PHE A 190 -5.51 -4.03 15.24
C PHE A 190 -6.26 -5.32 15.58
N ASN A 191 -7.25 -5.22 16.46
CA ASN A 191 -8.11 -6.32 16.87
C ASN A 191 -9.45 -6.19 16.17
N CYS A 192 -9.75 -7.18 15.31
CA CYS A 192 -10.97 -7.29 14.53
C CYS A 192 -11.37 -8.79 14.50
N ASP A 193 -12.67 -9.07 14.53
CA ASP A 193 -13.23 -10.41 14.62
C ASP A 193 -13.48 -11.07 13.25
N ASN A 194 -13.34 -10.34 12.14
CA ASN A 194 -13.42 -10.88 10.80
C ASN A 194 -12.09 -11.37 10.26
N GLU A 195 -11.95 -12.69 10.28
CA GLU A 195 -10.79 -13.40 9.76
C GLU A 195 -10.52 -13.10 8.28
N ALA A 196 -11.55 -12.87 7.46
CA ALA A 196 -11.36 -12.51 6.06
C ALA A 196 -10.71 -11.13 5.92
N LEU A 197 -11.12 -10.14 6.72
CA LEU A 197 -10.50 -8.82 6.74
C LEU A 197 -9.04 -8.90 7.21
N VAL A 198 -8.79 -9.63 8.30
CA VAL A 198 -7.43 -9.87 8.82
C VAL A 198 -6.55 -10.49 7.74
N HIS A 199 -7.06 -11.49 7.02
CA HIS A 199 -6.34 -12.11 5.91
C HIS A 199 -6.07 -11.13 4.76
N VAL A 200 -7.06 -10.31 4.37
CA VAL A 200 -6.91 -9.30 3.31
C VAL A 200 -5.86 -8.25 3.66
N LEU A 201 -5.87 -7.74 4.90
CA LEU A 201 -4.90 -6.75 5.38
C LEU A 201 -3.48 -7.32 5.40
N ASN A 202 -3.31 -8.53 5.96
CA ASN A 202 -2.00 -9.18 6.08
C ASN A 202 -1.43 -9.64 4.73
N LYS A 203 -2.27 -10.11 3.82
CA LYS A 203 -1.83 -10.55 2.47
C LYS A 203 -1.83 -9.43 1.44
N GLN A 204 -2.42 -8.28 1.75
CA GLN A 204 -2.64 -7.17 0.82
C GLN A 204 -3.32 -7.61 -0.49
N SER A 205 -4.26 -8.56 -0.40
CA SER A 205 -4.96 -9.14 -1.55
C SER A 205 -6.29 -9.76 -1.11
N SER A 206 -7.36 -9.53 -1.87
CA SER A 206 -8.68 -10.11 -1.64
C SER A 206 -9.11 -11.00 -2.80
N THR A 207 -9.65 -12.19 -2.56
CA THR A 207 -10.18 -13.08 -3.60
C THR A 207 -11.47 -12.56 -4.23
N GLU A 208 -12.24 -11.75 -3.50
CA GLU A 208 -13.49 -11.17 -3.98
C GLU A 208 -13.24 -10.00 -4.93
N LYS A 209 -14.08 -9.90 -5.97
CA LYS A 209 -14.12 -8.71 -6.83
C LYS A 209 -15.01 -7.67 -6.13
N MET A 210 -14.37 -6.75 -5.41
CA MET A 210 -15.00 -5.49 -4.99
C MET A 210 -15.23 -4.59 -6.20
#